data_AF-A0A7K0X429-F1
#
_entry.id   AF-A0A7K0X429-F1
#
_cell.length_a   1.000
_cell.length_b   1.000
_cell.length_c   1.000
_cell.angle_alpha   90.00
_cell.angle_beta   90.00
_cell.angle_gamma   90.00
#
_symmetry.space_group_name_H-M   'P 1'
#
loop_
_entity.id
_entity.type
_entity.pdbx_description
1 polymer ?
#
loop_
_entity_poly.entity_id
_entity_poly.type
_entity_poly.pdbx_seq_one_letter_code
_entity_poly.pdbx_strand_id
1 'polypeptide(L)'
;MRRKTEHLPLLGIALSTCSRPYFRRQFENNDRVPGPDPMTALTSAPEATQELTLTESVTPSKWIVFATLPILFGAFAQRFGEIVYLTRLDRILDPFTMIGRGFDLWNPYWDMGSIQFQQNGYWFPFDLWFGIAKALHIPPWISERLFIYFFIALALWGFVRLADAFKIGRPSTRIAAGFAYAISPVILSRVGWQSPFAMGLVFLPWALLPLVRASKTGSLRKAAARSAIAIALMGGASAAVTIAVLPLPVLYLLTRTRGPRRASLLRWWAVAVPMATLWWLVGLYLFGKYGPDVLQYTESVRTTTGPTSLFEVLRGTADWVSRLPGGTNPSGFSLSLRSIPILATSIVAAAGFAGLASRRLPERTFLLTSLLLGVAAVGGGFGGLFGNPATTQYQTLLDGVLNAFRNVYKFQPLIALPLAFGVAHVLSGLLDLRLIDNRALFKRSLAAGAIVVLALASWPLWRNSLTRGPGATQIPTA
;
A
#
# COMPACT_ATOMS: atom_id res chain seq x y z
N MET A 1 -55.00 52.39 26.96
CA MET A 1 -54.76 52.75 28.39
C MET A 1 -53.35 53.30 28.52
N ARG A 2 -53.27 54.56 28.97
CA ARG A 2 -52.17 55.31 29.64
C ARG A 2 -50.71 54.93 29.29
N ARG A 3 -49.96 55.80 28.59
CA ARG A 3 -49.20 57.00 29.11
C ARG A 3 -47.91 56.57 29.83
N LYS A 4 -46.72 57.19 29.71
CA LYS A 4 -46.20 58.36 28.97
C LYS A 4 -44.72 58.55 29.44
N THR A 5 -43.85 59.15 28.60
CA THR A 5 -42.84 60.23 28.88
C THR A 5 -41.78 60.05 29.99
N GLU A 6 -40.59 60.66 30.04
CA GLU A 6 -39.78 61.62 29.27
C GLU A 6 -38.41 61.75 29.99
N HIS A 7 -37.44 62.43 29.35
CA HIS A 7 -36.33 63.24 29.90
C HIS A 7 -34.87 62.79 29.65
N LEU A 8 -34.28 63.45 28.63
CA LEU A 8 -32.90 63.98 28.46
C LEU A 8 -32.57 65.05 29.55
N PRO A 9 -31.39 65.76 29.61
CA PRO A 9 -30.06 65.68 28.93
C PRO A 9 -28.81 66.03 29.85
N LEU A 10 -27.64 66.29 29.21
CA LEU A 10 -26.47 67.13 29.66
C LEU A 10 -25.43 66.45 30.60
N LEU A 11 -24.11 66.67 30.60
CA LEU A 11 -23.14 67.68 30.10
C LEU A 11 -21.72 67.04 30.33
N GLY A 12 -20.60 67.24 29.62
CA GLY A 12 -20.23 68.09 28.48
C GLY A 12 -18.73 68.00 28.13
N ILE A 13 -18.33 68.83 27.14
CA ILE A 13 -17.04 69.58 26.99
C ILE A 13 -15.79 68.74 26.60
N ALA A 14 -14.96 69.04 25.58
CA ALA A 14 -14.88 70.09 24.55
C ALA A 14 -13.74 69.79 23.53
N LEU A 15 -13.91 70.28 22.28
CA LEU A 15 -12.96 70.96 21.33
C LEU A 15 -11.59 70.30 21.02
N SER A 16 -10.95 70.36 19.84
CA SER A 16 -11.00 71.19 18.61
C SER A 16 -10.03 70.52 17.59
N THR A 17 -10.44 70.14 16.38
CA THR A 17 -10.24 70.82 15.06
C THR A 17 -8.82 71.17 14.59
N CYS A 18 -8.41 70.61 13.43
CA CYS A 18 -7.81 71.26 12.22
C CYS A 18 -7.33 70.15 11.23
N SER A 19 -7.93 69.89 10.04
CA SER A 19 -7.90 70.59 8.73
C SER A 19 -6.50 70.86 8.17
N ARG A 20 -6.12 70.69 6.89
CA ARG A 20 -6.59 70.08 5.61
C ARG A 20 -5.37 70.23 4.62
N PRO A 21 -5.41 69.70 3.37
CA PRO A 21 -4.25 69.51 2.48
C PRO A 21 -4.06 70.60 1.40
N TYR A 22 -2.94 70.56 0.64
CA TYR A 22 -2.76 70.80 -0.83
C TYR A 22 -1.32 71.25 -1.16
N PHE A 23 -0.64 70.64 -2.17
CA PHE A 23 -0.21 71.32 -3.42
C PHE A 23 0.56 70.39 -4.40
N ARG A 24 0.43 70.71 -5.68
CA ARG A 24 0.93 70.02 -6.89
C ARG A 24 1.61 71.07 -7.79
N ARG A 25 2.74 70.74 -8.45
CA ARG A 25 3.37 71.31 -9.69
C ARG A 25 4.91 71.14 -9.59
N GLN A 26 5.76 70.99 -10.61
CA GLN A 26 5.67 70.89 -12.08
C GLN A 26 7.05 70.37 -12.58
N PHE A 27 7.09 69.93 -13.85
CA PHE A 27 8.20 69.53 -14.72
C PHE A 27 9.58 70.20 -14.57
N GLU A 28 10.67 69.42 -14.79
CA GLU A 28 11.78 69.79 -15.68
C GLU A 28 12.72 68.59 -16.01
N ASN A 29 13.19 68.58 -17.27
CA ASN A 29 14.13 67.63 -17.89
C ASN A 29 15.53 67.65 -17.25
N ASN A 30 16.24 66.50 -17.21
CA ASN A 30 17.54 66.40 -17.88
C ASN A 30 18.10 64.97 -17.95
N ASP A 31 18.71 64.67 -19.08
CA ASP A 31 19.45 63.47 -19.45
C ASP A 31 20.63 63.14 -18.51
N ARG A 32 20.94 61.84 -18.36
CA ARG A 32 22.24 61.23 -18.74
C ARG A 32 22.42 59.82 -18.15
N VAL A 33 22.56 58.86 -19.05
CA VAL A 33 23.23 57.56 -18.84
C VAL A 33 24.76 57.81 -18.82
N PRO A 34 25.50 57.07 -17.99
CA PRO A 34 26.73 56.44 -18.50
C PRO A 34 26.77 54.93 -18.19
N GLY A 35 27.25 54.17 -19.19
CA GLY A 35 27.59 52.76 -19.10
C GLY A 35 28.90 52.48 -18.34
N PRO A 36 29.42 51.23 -18.39
CA PRO A 36 30.11 50.59 -17.29
C PRO A 36 31.63 50.76 -17.32
N ASP A 37 32.26 50.84 -16.13
CA ASP A 37 33.71 50.70 -16.00
C ASP A 37 34.13 49.21 -16.00
N PRO A 38 35.12 48.81 -16.83
CA PRO A 38 35.68 47.48 -16.88
C PRO A 38 36.87 47.35 -15.91
N MET A 39 37.20 46.11 -15.55
CA MET A 39 38.37 45.70 -14.77
C MET A 39 38.27 45.79 -13.24
N THR A 40 37.54 44.83 -12.68
CA THR A 40 38.12 44.01 -11.62
C THR A 40 37.57 42.58 -11.74
N ALA A 41 38.04 41.89 -12.77
CA ALA A 41 37.92 40.45 -12.85
C ALA A 41 39.16 39.83 -12.21
N LEU A 42 38.91 38.86 -11.32
CA LEU A 42 39.68 37.65 -11.03
C LEU A 42 40.00 37.46 -9.54
N THR A 43 39.08 36.81 -8.84
CA THR A 43 39.43 35.70 -7.94
C THR A 43 38.24 34.77 -7.71
N SER A 44 38.30 33.63 -8.40
CA SER A 44 37.97 32.27 -7.92
C SER A 44 36.63 31.96 -7.25
N ALA A 45 35.83 31.22 -8.03
CA ALA A 45 35.08 29.99 -7.69
C ALA A 45 33.67 30.07 -7.07
N PRO A 46 32.66 29.40 -7.69
CA PRO A 46 31.34 29.18 -7.13
C PRO A 46 31.29 27.83 -6.40
N GLU A 47 31.41 27.80 -5.07
CA GLU A 47 31.32 26.54 -4.30
C GLU A 47 30.21 26.52 -3.24
N ALA A 48 29.34 27.52 -3.19
CA ALA A 48 28.36 27.65 -2.10
C ALA A 48 26.89 27.31 -2.46
N THR A 49 26.58 26.78 -3.65
CA THR A 49 25.17 26.67 -4.10
C THR A 49 24.71 25.28 -4.54
N GLN A 50 25.47 24.22 -4.25
CA GLN A 50 25.10 22.85 -4.68
C GLN A 50 24.79 21.85 -3.54
N GLU A 51 25.05 22.19 -2.28
CA GLU A 51 24.86 21.24 -1.16
C GLU A 51 23.49 21.27 -0.46
N LEU A 52 22.55 22.15 -0.86
CA LEU A 52 21.28 22.36 -0.13
C LEU A 52 19.99 21.94 -0.85
N THR A 53 20.06 21.28 -2.01
CA THR A 53 18.85 20.91 -2.80
C THR A 53 18.53 19.40 -2.84
N LEU A 54 19.30 18.55 -2.16
CA LEU A 54 19.19 17.08 -2.29
C LEU A 54 18.09 16.41 -1.44
N THR A 55 17.29 17.16 -0.69
CA THR A 55 16.25 16.61 0.20
C THR A 55 14.83 16.60 -0.39
N GLU A 56 14.59 17.21 -1.55
CA GLU A 56 13.22 17.39 -2.08
C GLU A 56 12.95 16.78 -3.47
N SER A 57 13.90 16.06 -4.07
CA SER A 57 13.66 15.50 -5.40
C SER A 57 12.67 14.32 -5.38
N VAL A 58 11.75 14.34 -6.33
CA VAL A 58 10.87 13.21 -6.67
C VAL A 58 11.73 12.07 -7.20
N THR A 59 11.46 10.83 -6.79
CA THR A 59 12.23 9.68 -7.28
C THR A 59 12.08 9.56 -8.81
N PRO A 60 13.19 9.53 -9.57
CA PRO A 60 13.12 9.42 -11.03
C PRO A 60 12.44 8.12 -11.46
N SER A 61 11.49 8.19 -12.40
CA SER A 61 10.76 7.02 -12.89
C SER A 61 11.69 5.93 -13.44
N LYS A 62 12.78 6.35 -14.11
CA LYS A 62 13.78 5.43 -14.66
C LYS A 62 14.40 4.55 -13.57
N TRP A 63 14.65 5.09 -12.38
CA TRP A 63 15.22 4.32 -11.27
C TRP A 63 14.24 3.26 -10.76
N ILE A 64 12.95 3.60 -10.73
CA ILE A 64 11.90 2.65 -10.35
C ILE A 64 11.82 1.52 -11.38
N VAL A 65 11.87 1.82 -12.67
CA VAL A 65 11.90 0.81 -13.75
C VAL A 65 13.12 -0.10 -13.63
N PHE A 66 14.32 0.44 -13.42
CA PHE A 66 15.51 -0.38 -13.21
C PHE A 66 15.39 -1.27 -11.97
N ALA A 67 14.78 -0.77 -10.90
CA ALA A 67 14.51 -1.54 -9.70
C ALA A 67 13.52 -2.70 -9.91
N THR A 68 12.70 -2.71 -10.97
CA THR A 68 11.80 -3.85 -11.22
C THR A 68 12.47 -5.00 -11.99
N LEU A 69 13.63 -4.79 -12.62
CA LEU A 69 14.30 -5.83 -13.42
C LEU A 69 14.64 -7.11 -12.66
N PRO A 70 15.13 -7.08 -11.40
CA PRO A 70 15.38 -8.30 -10.64
C PRO A 70 14.09 -9.10 -10.38
N ILE A 71 12.94 -8.40 -10.24
CA ILE A 71 11.63 -9.02 -10.07
C ILE A 71 11.19 -9.70 -11.37
N LEU A 72 11.44 -9.07 -12.52
CA LEU A 72 11.14 -9.66 -13.82
C LEU A 72 11.92 -10.96 -14.02
N PHE A 73 13.24 -10.93 -13.80
CA PHE A 73 14.08 -12.11 -13.91
C PHE A 73 13.63 -13.20 -12.94
N GLY A 74 13.40 -12.83 -11.68
CA GLY A 74 12.92 -13.73 -10.64
C GLY A 74 11.58 -14.39 -10.97
N ALA A 75 10.65 -13.65 -11.58
CA ALA A 75 9.36 -14.18 -12.02
C ALA A 75 9.54 -15.18 -13.17
N PHE A 76 10.34 -14.86 -14.20
CA PHE A 76 10.57 -15.78 -15.32
C PHE A 76 11.42 -17.00 -14.96
N ALA A 77 12.27 -16.89 -13.94
CA ALA A 77 13.00 -18.04 -13.38
C ALA A 77 12.08 -19.04 -12.67
N GLN A 78 10.85 -18.68 -12.32
CA GLN A 78 9.89 -19.62 -11.75
C GLN A 78 9.41 -20.58 -12.83
N ARG A 79 9.69 -21.88 -12.68
CA ARG A 79 9.14 -22.97 -13.50
C ARG A 79 9.06 -22.60 -14.99
N PHE A 80 10.22 -22.32 -15.56
CA PHE A 80 10.33 -21.81 -16.92
C PHE A 80 9.69 -22.80 -17.91
N GLY A 81 8.81 -22.31 -18.79
CA GLY A 81 8.11 -23.14 -19.78
C GLY A 81 6.96 -24.00 -19.22
N GLU A 82 6.66 -23.94 -17.93
CA GLU A 82 5.57 -24.70 -17.31
C GLU A 82 4.40 -23.79 -16.92
N ILE A 83 3.19 -24.22 -17.27
CA ILE A 83 1.93 -23.70 -16.73
C ILE A 83 1.82 -24.17 -15.28
N VAL A 84 1.50 -23.26 -14.37
CA VAL A 84 1.37 -23.59 -12.94
C VAL A 84 -0.06 -23.39 -12.48
N TYR A 85 -0.42 -24.11 -11.42
CA TYR A 85 -1.64 -23.77 -10.70
C TYR A 85 -1.38 -22.48 -9.91
N LEU A 86 -1.71 -21.34 -10.53
CA LEU A 86 -1.76 -20.04 -9.85
C LEU A 86 -3.03 -20.02 -8.96
N THR A 87 -3.87 -18.99 -9.03
CA THR A 87 -5.11 -18.97 -8.24
C THR A 87 -6.19 -19.91 -8.78
N ARG A 88 -6.35 -19.93 -10.11
CA ARG A 88 -7.46 -20.60 -10.80
C ARG A 88 -7.00 -20.99 -12.20
N LEU A 89 -6.73 -22.27 -12.40
CA LEU A 89 -6.21 -22.78 -13.67
C LEU A 89 -7.23 -22.64 -14.81
N ASP A 90 -8.50 -22.91 -14.52
CA ASP A 90 -9.63 -22.73 -15.45
C ASP A 90 -9.68 -21.34 -16.09
N ARG A 91 -9.44 -20.30 -15.29
CA ARG A 91 -9.45 -18.89 -15.74
C ARG A 91 -8.21 -18.49 -16.53
N ILE A 92 -7.10 -19.19 -16.37
CA ILE A 92 -5.88 -18.96 -17.15
C ILE A 92 -6.05 -19.49 -18.58
N LEU A 93 -6.75 -20.61 -18.71
CA LEU A 93 -6.87 -21.37 -19.96
C LEU A 93 -8.05 -20.92 -20.81
N ASP A 94 -9.18 -20.69 -20.14
CA ASP A 94 -10.44 -20.29 -20.75
C ASP A 94 -11.11 -19.11 -20.00
N PRO A 95 -10.45 -17.94 -19.98
CA PRO A 95 -10.94 -16.77 -19.25
C PRO A 95 -12.32 -16.31 -19.72
N PHE A 96 -12.61 -16.37 -21.01
CA PHE A 96 -13.86 -15.81 -21.57
C PHE A 96 -15.08 -16.62 -21.16
N THR A 97 -15.00 -17.96 -21.18
CA THR A 97 -16.07 -18.82 -20.65
C THR A 97 -16.27 -18.58 -19.15
N MET A 98 -15.18 -18.41 -18.39
CA MET A 98 -15.28 -18.15 -16.94
C MET A 98 -15.90 -16.79 -16.63
N ILE A 99 -15.61 -15.75 -17.43
CA ILE A 99 -16.26 -14.43 -17.35
C ILE A 99 -17.74 -14.58 -17.67
N GLY A 100 -18.09 -15.24 -18.78
CA GLY A 100 -19.47 -15.46 -19.21
C GLY A 100 -20.32 -16.14 -18.13
N ARG A 101 -19.79 -17.19 -17.50
CA ARG A 101 -20.45 -17.86 -16.38
C ARG A 101 -20.66 -16.96 -15.16
N GLY A 102 -19.83 -15.92 -14.97
CA GLY A 102 -19.96 -15.00 -13.85
C GLY A 102 -21.20 -14.11 -13.88
N PHE A 103 -21.95 -14.06 -15.00
CA PHE A 103 -23.22 -13.34 -15.10
C PHE A 103 -24.40 -14.15 -14.57
N ASP A 104 -24.28 -15.48 -14.46
CA ASP A 104 -25.30 -16.34 -13.91
C ASP A 104 -25.09 -16.54 -12.41
N LEU A 105 -26.15 -16.47 -11.62
CA LEU A 105 -26.04 -16.78 -10.19
C LEU A 105 -25.87 -18.29 -9.94
N TRP A 106 -26.51 -19.11 -10.77
CA TRP A 106 -26.49 -20.56 -10.72
C TRP A 106 -25.53 -21.14 -11.77
N ASN A 107 -24.70 -22.10 -11.39
CA ASN A 107 -23.83 -22.82 -12.30
C ASN A 107 -24.16 -24.32 -12.29
N PRO A 108 -24.74 -24.87 -13.38
CA PRO A 108 -25.10 -26.28 -13.46
C PRO A 108 -23.87 -27.20 -13.64
N TYR A 109 -22.71 -26.65 -14.00
CA TYR A 109 -21.50 -27.42 -14.31
C TYR A 109 -20.58 -27.64 -13.10
N TRP A 110 -20.89 -27.04 -11.95
CA TRP A 110 -20.08 -27.15 -10.72
C TRP A 110 -20.80 -27.97 -9.68
N ASP A 111 -20.16 -29.03 -9.19
CA ASP A 111 -20.57 -29.79 -8.00
C ASP A 111 -22.05 -30.19 -8.01
N MET A 112 -22.54 -30.69 -9.15
CA MET A 112 -23.94 -31.08 -9.38
C MET A 112 -24.95 -29.90 -9.40
N GLY A 113 -24.46 -28.67 -9.50
CA GLY A 113 -25.24 -27.44 -9.51
C GLY A 113 -25.04 -26.63 -8.23
N SER A 114 -24.51 -25.41 -8.34
CA SER A 114 -24.27 -24.56 -7.17
C SER A 114 -24.42 -23.06 -7.47
N ILE A 115 -24.72 -22.30 -6.41
CA ILE A 115 -24.63 -20.84 -6.46
C ILE A 115 -23.15 -20.44 -6.44
N GLN A 116 -22.76 -19.58 -7.37
CA GLN A 116 -21.36 -19.29 -7.61
C GLN A 116 -20.75 -18.42 -6.50
N PHE A 117 -19.81 -19.00 -5.75
CA PHE A 117 -19.03 -18.26 -4.77
C PHE A 117 -17.92 -17.43 -5.44
N GLN A 118 -17.97 -16.11 -5.24
CA GLN A 118 -16.89 -15.16 -5.60
C GLN A 118 -16.53 -15.10 -7.11
N GLN A 119 -17.35 -15.65 -8.01
CA GLN A 119 -17.01 -15.75 -9.43
C GLN A 119 -16.80 -14.38 -10.08
N ASN A 120 -17.75 -13.47 -9.91
CA ASN A 120 -17.64 -12.11 -10.43
C ASN A 120 -16.40 -11.42 -9.85
N GLY A 121 -16.07 -11.63 -8.57
CA GLY A 121 -14.92 -11.03 -7.90
C GLY A 121 -13.56 -11.22 -8.58
N TYR A 122 -13.41 -12.18 -9.50
CA TYR A 122 -12.21 -12.41 -10.30
C TYR A 122 -12.13 -11.60 -11.60
N TRP A 123 -13.23 -11.00 -12.08
CA TRP A 123 -13.25 -10.28 -13.37
C TRP A 123 -12.13 -9.25 -13.46
N PHE A 124 -11.91 -8.54 -12.36
CA PHE A 124 -10.75 -7.69 -12.17
C PHE A 124 -10.00 -8.06 -10.88
N PRO A 125 -8.65 -8.09 -10.88
CA PRO A 125 -7.75 -7.94 -12.04
C PRO A 125 -7.54 -9.24 -12.83
N PHE A 126 -7.99 -10.38 -12.29
CA PHE A 126 -7.51 -11.70 -12.72
C PHE A 126 -7.98 -12.03 -14.14
N ASP A 127 -9.29 -12.05 -14.38
CA ASP A 127 -9.79 -12.46 -15.69
C ASP A 127 -9.49 -11.42 -16.77
N LEU A 128 -9.47 -10.13 -16.43
CA LEU A 128 -9.05 -9.09 -17.37
C LEU A 128 -7.63 -9.36 -17.87
N TRP A 129 -6.71 -9.69 -16.97
CA TRP A 129 -5.33 -9.98 -17.35
C TRP A 129 -5.23 -11.19 -18.28
N PHE A 130 -5.79 -12.33 -17.85
CA PHE A 130 -5.69 -13.57 -18.63
C PHE A 130 -6.52 -13.53 -19.91
N GLY A 131 -7.63 -12.78 -19.92
CA GLY A 131 -8.42 -12.49 -21.12
C GLY A 131 -7.64 -11.68 -22.15
N ILE A 132 -6.96 -10.60 -21.74
CA ILE A 132 -6.08 -9.82 -22.63
C ILE A 132 -4.95 -10.71 -23.16
N ALA A 133 -4.30 -11.47 -22.29
CA ALA A 133 -3.21 -12.36 -22.70
C ALA A 133 -3.68 -13.42 -23.71
N LYS A 134 -4.86 -14.02 -23.48
CA LYS A 134 -5.48 -14.99 -24.39
C LYS A 134 -5.81 -14.36 -25.74
N ALA A 135 -6.37 -13.15 -25.75
CA ALA A 135 -6.69 -12.41 -26.98
C ALA A 135 -5.43 -12.03 -27.78
N LEU A 136 -4.32 -11.77 -27.09
CA LEU A 136 -3.01 -11.50 -27.71
C LEU A 136 -2.21 -12.77 -28.04
N HIS A 137 -2.80 -13.96 -27.86
CA HIS A 137 -2.14 -15.26 -28.05
C HIS A 137 -0.84 -15.43 -27.26
N ILE A 138 -0.73 -14.77 -26.10
CA ILE A 138 0.41 -14.93 -25.20
C ILE A 138 0.31 -16.32 -24.53
N PRO A 139 1.36 -17.15 -24.58
CA PRO A 139 1.37 -18.45 -23.92
C PRO A 139 1.01 -18.35 -22.42
N PRO A 140 0.21 -19.28 -21.86
CA PRO A 140 -0.26 -19.20 -20.48
C PRO A 140 0.86 -19.02 -19.44
N TRP A 141 1.94 -19.80 -19.57
CA TRP A 141 3.08 -19.71 -18.64
C TRP A 141 3.74 -18.32 -18.67
N ILE A 142 3.87 -17.69 -19.85
CA ILE A 142 4.41 -16.33 -19.99
C ILE A 142 3.47 -15.33 -19.32
N SER A 143 2.16 -15.47 -19.57
CA SER A 143 1.14 -14.61 -18.97
C SER A 143 1.16 -14.69 -17.44
N GLU A 144 1.32 -15.88 -16.86
CA GLU A 144 1.46 -16.08 -15.41
C GLU A 144 2.69 -15.35 -14.85
N ARG A 145 3.85 -15.42 -15.53
CA ARG A 145 5.08 -14.75 -15.05
C ARG A 145 4.99 -13.24 -15.18
N LEU A 146 4.42 -12.75 -16.28
CA LEU A 146 4.15 -11.33 -16.45
C LEU A 146 3.13 -10.82 -15.43
N PHE A 147 2.11 -11.63 -15.08
CA PHE A 147 1.15 -11.30 -14.02
C PHE A 147 1.88 -11.10 -12.69
N ILE A 148 2.68 -12.09 -12.27
CA ILE A 148 3.46 -12.04 -11.02
C ILE A 148 4.38 -10.81 -11.02
N TYR A 149 5.15 -10.61 -12.08
CA TYR A 149 6.03 -9.46 -12.24
C TYR A 149 5.26 -8.14 -12.12
N PHE A 150 4.17 -8.00 -12.87
CA PHE A 150 3.42 -6.75 -12.96
C PHE A 150 2.89 -6.31 -11.61
N PHE A 151 2.27 -7.21 -10.84
CA PHE A 151 1.68 -6.83 -9.55
C PHE A 151 2.72 -6.56 -8.46
N ILE A 152 3.85 -7.27 -8.45
CA ILE A 152 4.96 -6.95 -7.52
C ILE A 152 5.59 -5.60 -7.91
N ALA A 153 5.83 -5.37 -9.20
CA ALA A 153 6.35 -4.09 -9.72
C ALA A 153 5.40 -2.93 -9.43
N LEU A 154 4.08 -3.15 -9.56
CA LEU A 154 3.04 -2.17 -9.28
C LEU A 154 3.01 -1.79 -7.80
N ALA A 155 3.22 -2.77 -6.90
CA ALA A 155 3.34 -2.52 -5.45
C ALA A 155 4.57 -1.66 -5.13
N LEU A 156 5.74 -2.00 -5.71
CA LEU A 156 6.99 -1.25 -5.54
C LEU A 156 6.80 0.19 -6.01
N TRP A 157 6.31 0.36 -7.24
CA TRP A 157 6.12 1.67 -7.83
C TRP A 157 5.13 2.52 -7.03
N GLY A 158 3.99 1.93 -6.66
CA GLY A 158 2.98 2.60 -5.86
C GLY A 158 3.54 3.09 -4.53
N PHE A 159 4.30 2.24 -3.83
CA PHE A 159 4.95 2.61 -2.58
C PHE A 159 5.94 3.76 -2.76
N VAL A 160 6.83 3.69 -3.74
CA VAL A 160 7.82 4.77 -3.99
C VAL A 160 7.12 6.10 -4.27
N ARG A 161 6.03 6.10 -5.05
CA ARG A 161 5.24 7.32 -5.32
C ARG A 161 4.49 7.84 -4.11
N LEU A 162 4.05 6.95 -3.23
CA LEU A 162 3.46 7.34 -1.96
C LEU A 162 4.52 7.94 -1.02
N ALA A 163 5.73 7.39 -0.99
CA ALA A 163 6.86 7.92 -0.24
C ALA A 163 7.33 9.28 -0.75
N ASP A 164 7.35 9.48 -2.08
CA ASP A 164 7.55 10.80 -2.69
C ASP A 164 6.48 11.80 -2.19
N ALA A 165 5.20 11.40 -2.15
CA ALA A 165 4.10 12.27 -1.75
C ALA A 165 4.14 12.65 -0.25
N PHE A 166 4.57 11.72 0.60
CA PHE A 166 4.81 11.96 2.02
C PHE A 166 6.15 12.64 2.32
N LYS A 167 7.06 12.72 1.34
CA LYS A 167 8.44 13.20 1.53
C LYS A 167 9.20 12.42 2.61
N ILE A 168 8.98 11.11 2.69
CA ILE A 168 9.68 10.23 3.64
C ILE A 168 10.87 9.58 2.93
N GLY A 169 12.07 9.75 3.49
CA GLY A 169 13.33 9.28 2.91
C GLY A 169 13.77 10.03 1.65
N ARG A 170 14.81 9.50 1.00
CA ARG A 170 15.45 9.97 -0.25
C ARG A 170 15.21 9.00 -1.41
N PRO A 171 15.38 9.41 -2.69
CA PRO A 171 15.13 8.53 -3.85
C PRO A 171 15.67 7.10 -3.74
N SER A 172 16.94 6.91 -3.35
CA SER A 172 17.53 5.57 -3.19
C SER A 172 16.90 4.77 -2.05
N THR A 173 16.67 5.40 -0.90
CA THR A 173 16.07 4.74 0.28
C THR A 173 14.58 4.45 0.09
N ARG A 174 13.87 5.26 -0.71
CA ARG A 174 12.49 5.01 -1.12
C ARG A 174 12.40 3.76 -1.98
N ILE A 175 13.36 3.56 -2.90
CA ILE A 175 13.44 2.33 -3.70
C ILE A 175 13.72 1.11 -2.83
N ALA A 176 14.71 1.18 -1.91
CA ALA A 176 15.01 0.08 -1.00
C ALA A 176 13.80 -0.30 -0.11
N ALA A 177 13.09 0.70 0.41
CA ALA A 177 11.84 0.49 1.14
C ALA A 177 10.69 -0.01 0.24
N GLY A 178 10.63 0.43 -1.01
CA GLY A 178 9.70 -0.07 -2.02
C GLY A 178 9.91 -1.55 -2.31
N PHE A 179 11.16 -2.01 -2.34
CA PHE A 179 11.46 -3.44 -2.34
C PHE A 179 10.94 -4.09 -1.06
N ALA A 180 11.35 -3.63 0.13
CA ALA A 180 10.90 -4.21 1.40
C ALA A 180 9.36 -4.37 1.49
N TYR A 181 8.61 -3.43 0.91
CA TYR A 181 7.16 -3.49 0.77
C TYR A 181 6.70 -4.54 -0.26
N ALA A 182 7.20 -4.46 -1.50
CA ALA A 182 6.75 -5.27 -2.63
C ALA A 182 7.14 -6.75 -2.52
N ILE A 183 8.30 -7.06 -1.94
CA ILE A 183 8.77 -8.42 -1.64
C ILE A 183 8.45 -8.83 -0.19
N SER A 184 7.49 -8.16 0.45
CA SER A 184 7.05 -8.55 1.79
C SER A 184 6.55 -9.99 1.79
N PRO A 185 6.71 -10.73 2.91
CA PRO A 185 6.29 -12.12 2.98
C PRO A 185 4.82 -12.35 2.60
N VAL A 186 3.95 -11.37 2.83
CA VAL A 186 2.53 -11.40 2.48
C VAL A 186 2.30 -11.46 0.98
N ILE A 187 3.03 -10.64 0.21
CA ILE A 187 2.90 -10.63 -1.25
C ILE A 187 3.53 -11.91 -1.80
N LEU A 188 4.75 -12.26 -1.36
CA LEU A 188 5.46 -13.42 -1.88
C LEU A 188 4.80 -14.75 -1.53
N SER A 189 4.12 -14.86 -0.38
CA SER A 189 3.40 -16.08 0.01
C SER A 189 2.08 -16.28 -0.73
N ARG A 190 1.58 -15.26 -1.45
CA ARG A 190 0.25 -15.28 -2.08
C ARG A 190 0.25 -15.04 -3.58
N VAL A 191 1.12 -14.19 -4.12
CA VAL A 191 1.07 -13.78 -5.54
C VAL A 191 1.17 -14.96 -6.53
N GLY A 192 1.91 -16.02 -6.17
CA GLY A 192 2.15 -17.20 -7.02
C GLY A 192 1.18 -18.38 -6.83
N TRP A 193 0.14 -18.26 -6.00
CA TRP A 193 -0.83 -19.34 -5.73
C TRP A 193 -2.23 -18.83 -5.36
N GLN A 194 -2.35 -17.69 -4.69
CA GLN A 194 -3.61 -17.09 -4.26
C GLN A 194 -3.55 -15.58 -4.40
N SER A 195 -3.35 -15.14 -5.64
CA SER A 195 -3.03 -13.75 -5.96
C SER A 195 -4.06 -12.71 -5.52
N PRO A 196 -5.39 -12.95 -5.48
CA PRO A 196 -6.35 -11.98 -4.97
C PRO A 196 -6.05 -11.52 -3.54
N PHE A 197 -5.45 -12.38 -2.72
CA PHE A 197 -5.12 -12.04 -1.34
C PHE A 197 -3.92 -11.09 -1.22
N ALA A 198 -3.09 -10.97 -2.26
CA ALA A 198 -2.02 -9.99 -2.33
C ALA A 198 -2.49 -8.62 -2.84
N MET A 199 -3.63 -8.55 -3.56
CA MET A 199 -4.08 -7.34 -4.26
C MET A 199 -4.35 -6.16 -3.31
N GLY A 200 -4.77 -6.45 -2.08
CA GLY A 200 -4.92 -5.43 -1.05
C GLY A 200 -3.64 -4.62 -0.82
N LEU A 201 -2.49 -5.28 -0.68
CA LEU A 201 -1.19 -4.62 -0.56
C LEU A 201 -0.73 -3.99 -1.87
N VAL A 202 -0.97 -4.63 -3.01
CA VAL A 202 -0.50 -4.12 -4.30
C VAL A 202 -1.14 -2.77 -4.64
N PHE A 203 -2.46 -2.65 -4.44
CA PHE A 203 -3.21 -1.44 -4.77
C PHE A 203 -3.33 -0.43 -3.62
N LEU A 204 -3.00 -0.81 -2.38
CA LEU A 204 -3.05 0.09 -1.22
C LEU A 204 -2.30 1.43 -1.45
N PRO A 205 -1.05 1.44 -1.95
CA PRO A 205 -0.36 2.71 -2.19
C PRO A 205 -1.09 3.58 -3.23
N TRP A 206 -1.69 2.95 -4.23
CA TRP A 206 -2.48 3.62 -5.27
C TRP A 206 -3.83 4.12 -4.76
N ALA A 207 -4.42 3.47 -3.76
CA ALA A 207 -5.62 3.95 -3.07
C ALA A 207 -5.32 5.17 -2.18
N LEU A 208 -4.16 5.20 -1.51
CA LEU A 208 -3.76 6.30 -0.64
C LEU A 208 -3.22 7.52 -1.39
N LEU A 209 -2.41 7.31 -2.43
CA LEU A 209 -1.73 8.38 -3.17
C LEU A 209 -2.63 9.55 -3.62
N PRO A 210 -3.81 9.33 -4.24
CA PRO A 210 -4.69 10.43 -4.63
C PRO A 210 -5.26 11.18 -3.40
N LEU A 211 -5.56 10.49 -2.30
CA LEU A 211 -6.03 11.12 -1.06
C LEU A 211 -4.94 11.99 -0.44
N VAL A 212 -3.69 11.52 -0.49
CA VAL A 212 -2.52 12.24 0.04
C VAL A 212 -2.23 13.50 -0.75
N ARG A 213 -2.35 13.45 -2.07
CA ARG A 213 -2.20 14.64 -2.92
C ARG A 213 -3.35 15.62 -2.71
N ALA A 214 -4.58 15.11 -2.63
CA ALA A 214 -5.77 15.93 -2.52
C ALA A 214 -5.95 16.61 -1.15
N SER A 215 -5.37 16.05 -0.09
CA SER A 215 -5.35 16.69 1.23
C SER A 215 -4.62 18.03 1.20
N LYS A 216 -3.63 18.19 0.29
CA LYS A 216 -2.87 19.42 0.07
C LYS A 216 -3.56 20.34 -0.94
N THR A 217 -3.77 19.88 -2.18
CA THR A 217 -4.30 20.72 -3.28
C THR A 217 -5.13 19.91 -4.28
N GLY A 218 -5.86 20.60 -5.19
CA GLY A 218 -6.60 19.96 -6.28
C GLY A 218 -8.03 19.52 -5.95
N SER A 219 -8.65 18.78 -6.87
CA SER A 219 -10.06 18.38 -6.82
C SER A 219 -10.30 17.17 -5.91
N LEU A 220 -11.15 17.36 -4.90
CA LEU A 220 -11.52 16.32 -3.93
C LEU A 220 -12.32 15.18 -4.57
N ARG A 221 -13.24 15.51 -5.50
CA ARG A 221 -14.05 14.53 -6.23
C ARG A 221 -13.19 13.58 -7.05
N LYS A 222 -12.28 14.14 -7.86
CA LYS A 222 -11.36 13.34 -8.70
C LYS A 222 -10.45 12.46 -7.86
N ALA A 223 -10.02 12.94 -6.70
CA ALA A 223 -9.17 12.17 -5.80
C ALA A 223 -9.90 11.02 -5.12
N ALA A 224 -11.11 11.26 -4.62
CA ALA A 224 -11.98 10.22 -4.08
C ALA A 224 -12.27 9.16 -5.15
N ALA A 225 -12.61 9.57 -6.38
CA ALA A 225 -12.84 8.65 -7.49
C ALA A 225 -11.60 7.83 -7.85
N ARG A 226 -10.41 8.44 -7.94
CA ARG A 226 -9.15 7.71 -8.20
C ARG A 226 -8.80 6.72 -7.10
N SER A 227 -9.03 7.09 -5.84
CA SER A 227 -8.85 6.19 -4.69
C SER A 227 -9.82 5.01 -4.76
N ALA A 228 -11.10 5.29 -5.04
CA ALA A 228 -12.13 4.28 -5.19
C ALA A 228 -11.88 3.34 -6.37
N ILE A 229 -11.38 3.85 -7.50
CA ILE A 229 -10.93 3.02 -8.62
C ILE A 229 -9.83 2.08 -8.14
N ALA A 230 -8.77 2.58 -7.48
CA ALA A 230 -7.71 1.69 -6.97
C ALA A 230 -8.24 0.62 -6.00
N ILE A 231 -9.26 0.92 -5.20
CA ILE A 231 -9.94 -0.05 -4.32
C ILE A 231 -10.75 -1.06 -5.14
N ALA A 232 -11.48 -0.63 -6.17
CA ALA A 232 -12.17 -1.54 -7.09
C ALA A 232 -11.19 -2.45 -7.83
N LEU A 233 -9.98 -1.94 -8.13
CA LEU A 233 -8.91 -2.72 -8.75
C LEU A 233 -8.32 -3.79 -7.79
N MET A 234 -8.59 -3.75 -6.49
CA MET A 234 -8.21 -4.86 -5.59
C MET A 234 -8.97 -6.15 -5.92
N GLY A 235 -10.16 -6.05 -6.54
CA GLY A 235 -11.02 -7.16 -6.87
C GLY A 235 -11.97 -7.58 -5.74
N GLY A 236 -12.96 -8.39 -6.10
CA GLY A 236 -13.98 -8.91 -5.20
C GLY A 236 -13.79 -10.38 -4.81
N ALA A 237 -12.77 -11.06 -5.38
CA ALA A 237 -12.49 -12.46 -5.12
C ALA A 237 -12.15 -12.73 -3.64
N SER A 238 -11.80 -11.70 -2.87
CA SER A 238 -11.86 -11.73 -1.42
C SER A 238 -12.29 -10.37 -0.90
N ALA A 239 -13.60 -10.18 -0.77
CA ALA A 239 -14.19 -8.96 -0.22
C ALA A 239 -13.58 -8.57 1.14
N ALA A 240 -13.30 -9.57 1.99
CA ALA A 240 -12.67 -9.36 3.28
C ALA A 240 -11.26 -8.76 3.17
N VAL A 241 -10.47 -9.10 2.14
CA VAL A 241 -9.16 -8.46 1.89
C VAL A 241 -9.35 -6.99 1.53
N THR A 242 -10.24 -6.70 0.59
CA THR A 242 -10.52 -5.33 0.15
C THR A 242 -11.03 -4.47 1.31
N ILE A 243 -11.93 -5.00 2.14
CA ILE A 243 -12.44 -4.31 3.33
C ILE A 243 -11.35 -4.13 4.39
N ALA A 244 -10.50 -5.14 4.64
CA ALA A 244 -9.42 -5.07 5.64
C ALA A 244 -8.36 -4.01 5.33
N VAL A 245 -8.28 -3.52 4.08
CA VAL A 245 -7.39 -2.43 3.67
C VAL A 245 -7.99 -1.05 3.95
N LEU A 246 -9.32 -0.90 3.95
CA LEU A 246 -10.02 0.38 4.12
C LEU A 246 -9.69 1.16 5.41
N PRO A 247 -9.35 0.52 6.54
CA PRO A 247 -8.91 1.25 7.73
C PRO A 247 -7.72 2.18 7.45
N LEU A 248 -6.81 1.86 6.53
CA LEU A 248 -5.67 2.73 6.20
C LEU A 248 -6.08 4.08 5.57
N PRO A 249 -6.81 4.11 4.44
CA PRO A 249 -7.39 5.34 3.91
C PRO A 249 -8.24 6.11 4.93
N VAL A 250 -9.04 5.40 5.74
CA VAL A 250 -9.88 6.02 6.78
C VAL A 250 -9.01 6.70 7.83
N LEU A 251 -8.05 5.99 8.43
CA LEU A 251 -7.11 6.53 9.42
C LEU A 251 -6.30 7.71 8.84
N TYR A 252 -5.88 7.62 7.58
CA TYR A 252 -5.19 8.71 6.92
C TYR A 252 -6.05 9.99 6.89
N LEU A 253 -7.31 9.87 6.48
CA LEU A 253 -8.25 10.99 6.44
C LEU A 253 -8.61 11.49 7.85
N LEU A 254 -8.73 10.59 8.83
CA LEU A 254 -9.07 10.94 10.21
C LEU A 254 -7.94 11.67 10.93
N THR A 255 -6.69 11.39 10.58
CA THR A 255 -5.50 12.06 11.12
C THR A 255 -5.19 13.39 10.44
N ARG A 256 -5.91 13.78 9.37
CA ARG A 256 -5.81 15.14 8.81
C ARG A 256 -6.49 16.17 9.71
N THR A 257 -6.02 17.41 9.62
CA THR A 257 -6.61 18.57 10.30
C THR A 257 -8.12 18.63 10.03
N ARG A 258 -8.90 18.89 11.08
CA ARG A 258 -10.35 19.04 10.96
C ARG A 258 -10.65 20.27 10.11
N GLY A 259 -11.57 20.14 9.16
CA GLY A 259 -11.94 21.22 8.26
C GLY A 259 -12.85 20.79 7.11
N PRO A 260 -13.40 21.74 6.34
CA PRO A 260 -14.36 21.47 5.27
C PRO A 260 -13.77 20.59 4.17
N ARG A 261 -12.46 20.76 3.88
CA ARG A 261 -11.74 19.95 2.88
C ARG A 261 -11.71 18.47 3.25
N ARG A 262 -11.33 18.15 4.50
CA ARG A 262 -11.34 16.78 5.03
C ARG A 262 -12.76 16.19 5.00
N ALA A 263 -13.76 16.93 5.48
CA ALA A 263 -15.15 16.46 5.52
C ALA A 263 -15.72 16.21 4.12
N SER A 264 -15.40 17.05 3.14
CA SER A 264 -15.81 16.87 1.75
C SER A 264 -15.11 15.65 1.13
N LEU A 265 -13.80 15.49 1.35
CA LEU A 265 -13.06 14.33 0.85
C LEU A 265 -13.60 13.02 1.44
N LEU A 266 -13.89 12.98 2.74
CA LEU A 266 -14.53 11.83 3.40
C LEU A 266 -15.90 11.51 2.80
N ARG A 267 -16.75 12.53 2.57
CA ARG A 267 -18.08 12.35 1.95
C ARG A 267 -17.98 11.79 0.54
N TRP A 268 -17.14 12.37 -0.32
CA TRP A 268 -16.95 11.87 -1.68
C TRP A 268 -16.36 10.46 -1.69
N TRP A 269 -15.44 10.16 -0.78
CA TRP A 269 -14.83 8.84 -0.69
C TRP A 269 -15.83 7.78 -0.18
N ALA A 270 -16.64 8.12 0.83
CA ALA A 270 -17.68 7.25 1.37
C ALA A 270 -18.75 6.89 0.34
N VAL A 271 -18.99 7.74 -0.66
CA VAL A 271 -19.89 7.44 -1.79
C VAL A 271 -19.14 6.70 -2.91
N ALA A 272 -17.95 7.16 -3.27
CA ALA A 272 -17.21 6.63 -4.42
C ALA A 272 -16.77 5.17 -4.22
N VAL A 273 -16.36 4.78 -3.01
CA VAL A 273 -15.89 3.40 -2.75
C VAL A 273 -17.01 2.37 -2.96
N PRO A 274 -18.18 2.46 -2.29
CA PRO A 274 -19.28 1.54 -2.54
C PRO A 274 -19.73 1.50 -4.00
N MET A 275 -19.79 2.65 -4.67
CA MET A 275 -20.14 2.71 -6.09
C MET A 275 -19.12 1.97 -6.97
N ALA A 276 -17.83 2.17 -6.72
CA ALA A 276 -16.77 1.53 -7.50
C ALA A 276 -16.69 0.02 -7.26
N THR A 277 -17.14 -0.47 -6.11
CA THR A 277 -17.14 -1.90 -5.74
C THR A 277 -18.49 -2.59 -5.96
N LEU A 278 -19.51 -1.87 -6.44
CA LEU A 278 -20.87 -2.38 -6.55
C LEU A 278 -20.96 -3.64 -7.42
N TRP A 279 -20.14 -3.70 -8.47
CA TRP A 279 -20.11 -4.79 -9.44
C TRP A 279 -19.79 -6.17 -8.83
N TRP A 280 -19.04 -6.24 -7.73
CA TRP A 280 -18.84 -7.49 -6.98
C TRP A 280 -19.63 -7.56 -5.68
N LEU A 281 -19.97 -6.43 -5.06
CA LEU A 281 -20.78 -6.40 -3.85
C LEU A 281 -22.19 -7.00 -4.06
N VAL A 282 -22.79 -6.77 -5.22
CA VAL A 282 -24.11 -7.34 -5.55
C VAL A 282 -24.04 -8.87 -5.57
N GLY A 283 -23.07 -9.46 -6.26
CA GLY A 283 -22.90 -10.91 -6.28
C GLY A 283 -22.58 -11.49 -4.90
N LEU A 284 -21.76 -10.79 -4.09
CA LEU A 284 -21.50 -11.18 -2.71
C LEU A 284 -22.76 -11.17 -1.85
N TYR A 285 -23.61 -10.15 -1.99
CA TYR A 285 -24.88 -10.05 -1.28
C TYR A 285 -25.83 -11.18 -1.68
N LEU A 286 -25.97 -11.45 -2.98
CA LEU A 286 -26.80 -12.55 -3.48
C LEU A 286 -26.30 -13.90 -2.99
N PHE A 287 -24.99 -14.13 -3.01
CA PHE A 287 -24.39 -15.33 -2.44
C PHE A 287 -24.67 -15.44 -0.94
N GLY A 288 -24.49 -14.38 -0.17
CA GLY A 288 -24.76 -14.40 1.28
C GLY A 288 -26.24 -14.63 1.63
N LYS A 289 -27.17 -14.28 0.73
CA LYS A 289 -28.61 -14.46 0.93
C LYS A 289 -29.10 -15.86 0.53
N TYR A 290 -28.59 -16.40 -0.55
CA TYR A 290 -29.12 -17.64 -1.16
C TYR A 290 -28.15 -18.82 -1.12
N GLY A 291 -26.85 -18.54 -1.02
CA GLY A 291 -25.80 -19.54 -0.99
C GLY A 291 -25.66 -20.21 0.39
N PRO A 292 -24.98 -21.37 0.45
CA PRO A 292 -24.70 -22.05 1.70
C PRO A 292 -23.69 -21.25 2.55
N ASP A 293 -23.73 -21.45 3.87
CA ASP A 293 -22.73 -20.90 4.78
C ASP A 293 -21.41 -21.66 4.68
N VAL A 294 -20.59 -21.28 3.69
CA VAL A 294 -19.29 -21.91 3.41
C VAL A 294 -18.33 -21.74 4.60
N LEU A 295 -18.48 -20.70 5.43
CA LEU A 295 -17.54 -20.40 6.51
C LEU A 295 -17.54 -21.46 7.62
N GLN A 296 -18.61 -22.25 7.73
CA GLN A 296 -18.69 -23.39 8.67
C GLN A 296 -17.80 -24.56 8.27
N TYR A 297 -17.50 -24.69 6.98
CA TYR A 297 -16.68 -25.77 6.41
C TYR A 297 -15.23 -25.36 6.15
N THR A 298 -14.89 -24.10 6.44
CA THR A 298 -13.54 -23.56 6.30
C THR A 298 -12.71 -23.72 7.58
N GLU A 299 -11.50 -23.20 7.57
CA GLU A 299 -10.58 -23.25 8.70
C GLU A 299 -11.16 -22.69 10.02
N SER A 300 -10.69 -23.21 11.16
CA SER A 300 -11.10 -22.74 12.49
C SER A 300 -10.33 -21.49 12.94
N VAL A 301 -10.91 -20.68 13.84
CA VAL A 301 -10.21 -19.53 14.45
C VAL A 301 -8.91 -19.96 15.12
N ARG A 302 -8.91 -21.09 15.83
CA ARG A 302 -7.69 -21.62 16.47
C ARG A 302 -6.57 -21.84 15.45
N THR A 303 -6.89 -22.34 14.26
CA THR A 303 -5.92 -22.56 13.19
C THR A 303 -5.40 -21.23 12.64
N THR A 304 -6.28 -20.26 12.39
CA THR A 304 -5.88 -18.98 11.78
C THR A 304 -5.12 -18.06 12.72
N THR A 305 -5.38 -18.14 14.03
CA THR A 305 -4.72 -17.31 15.04
C THR A 305 -3.51 -17.99 15.69
N GLY A 306 -3.35 -19.30 15.55
CA GLY A 306 -2.22 -20.05 16.10
C GLY A 306 -0.83 -19.45 15.78
N PRO A 307 -0.52 -19.09 14.51
CA PRO A 307 0.80 -18.57 14.14
C PRO A 307 0.93 -17.05 14.24
N THR A 308 0.05 -16.37 14.97
CA THR A 308 -0.02 -14.90 15.02
C THR A 308 0.78 -14.28 16.17
N SER A 309 1.91 -14.90 16.55
CA SER A 309 2.79 -14.33 17.56
C SER A 309 3.29 -12.95 17.11
N LEU A 310 3.61 -12.05 18.06
CA LEU A 310 4.06 -10.70 17.72
C LEU A 310 5.27 -10.69 16.76
N PHE A 311 6.16 -11.66 16.91
CA PHE A 311 7.31 -11.85 16.02
C PHE A 311 6.89 -12.11 14.56
N GLU A 312 5.93 -13.02 14.35
CA GLU A 312 5.41 -13.37 13.02
C GLU A 312 4.56 -12.24 12.43
N VAL A 313 3.80 -11.56 13.29
CA VAL A 313 2.99 -10.39 12.93
C VAL A 313 3.86 -9.26 12.40
N LEU A 314 4.98 -8.94 13.05
CA LEU A 314 5.88 -7.87 12.59
C LEU A 314 6.63 -8.25 11.31
N ARG A 315 6.98 -9.53 11.14
CA ARG A 315 7.64 -10.02 9.92
C ARG A 315 6.68 -10.13 8.73
N GLY A 316 5.37 -10.26 8.98
CA GLY A 316 4.37 -10.52 7.94
C GLY A 316 4.23 -11.99 7.55
N THR A 317 4.61 -12.90 8.45
CA THR A 317 4.58 -14.36 8.27
C THR A 317 3.53 -15.03 9.16
N ALA A 318 2.56 -14.26 9.69
CA ALA A 318 1.46 -14.72 10.54
C ALA A 318 0.38 -15.57 9.80
N ASP A 319 0.61 -15.89 8.54
CA ASP A 319 -0.29 -16.70 7.72
C ASP A 319 -0.17 -18.18 8.07
N TRP A 320 -1.28 -18.80 8.48
CA TRP A 320 -1.32 -20.21 8.85
C TRP A 320 -1.13 -21.16 7.68
N VAL A 321 -1.56 -20.78 6.47
CA VAL A 321 -1.41 -21.60 5.26
C VAL A 321 0.07 -21.83 4.95
N SER A 322 0.93 -20.87 5.32
CA SER A 322 2.37 -20.95 5.14
C SER A 322 3.04 -22.05 5.98
N ARG A 323 2.33 -22.64 6.95
CA ARG A 323 2.85 -23.71 7.83
C ARG A 323 2.28 -25.07 7.51
N LEU A 324 1.38 -25.16 6.53
CA LEU A 324 0.77 -26.42 6.18
C LEU A 324 1.81 -27.42 5.64
N PRO A 325 1.75 -28.70 6.07
CA PRO A 325 2.58 -29.76 5.50
C PRO A 325 2.32 -29.95 3.99
N GLY A 326 3.28 -30.56 3.30
CA GLY A 326 3.09 -31.00 1.91
C GLY A 326 3.31 -29.94 0.83
N GLY A 327 3.89 -28.78 1.16
CA GLY A 327 4.31 -27.80 0.15
C GLY A 327 3.15 -27.12 -0.59
N THR A 328 1.98 -27.04 0.04
CA THR A 328 0.79 -26.34 -0.49
C THR A 328 1.03 -24.85 -0.72
N ASN A 329 1.91 -24.25 0.08
CA ASN A 329 2.43 -22.89 -0.11
C ASN A 329 3.97 -22.89 0.06
N PRO A 330 4.75 -23.20 -0.98
CA PRO A 330 6.20 -23.35 -0.86
C PRO A 330 6.90 -22.03 -0.51
N SER A 331 6.40 -20.89 -1.02
CA SER A 331 6.96 -19.57 -0.73
C SER A 331 6.72 -19.19 0.72
N GLY A 332 5.47 -19.28 1.18
CA GLY A 332 5.10 -19.04 2.57
C GLY A 332 5.86 -19.92 3.55
N PHE A 333 6.00 -21.22 3.24
CA PHE A 333 6.77 -22.17 4.04
C PHE A 333 8.23 -21.75 4.18
N SER A 334 8.88 -21.39 3.07
CA SER A 334 10.28 -20.96 3.11
C SER A 334 10.49 -19.70 3.95
N LEU A 335 9.56 -18.73 3.85
CA LEU A 335 9.63 -17.48 4.61
C LEU A 335 9.34 -17.70 6.10
N SER A 336 8.51 -18.67 6.45
CA SER A 336 8.07 -18.90 7.84
C SER A 336 9.00 -19.83 8.61
N LEU A 337 9.64 -20.80 7.95
CA LEU A 337 10.31 -21.92 8.62
C LEU A 337 11.81 -22.07 8.28
N ARG A 338 12.34 -21.39 7.26
CA ARG A 338 13.79 -21.46 6.96
C ARG A 338 14.55 -20.34 7.68
N SER A 339 15.68 -20.70 8.30
CA SER A 339 16.47 -19.78 9.12
C SER A 339 16.94 -18.52 8.37
N ILE A 340 17.39 -18.66 7.12
CA ILE A 340 17.92 -17.52 6.34
C ILE A 340 16.82 -16.47 6.04
N PRO A 341 15.66 -16.83 5.45
CA PRO A 341 14.55 -15.90 5.31
C PRO A 341 14.04 -15.32 6.63
N ILE A 342 14.04 -16.11 7.70
CA ILE A 342 13.64 -15.64 9.04
C ILE A 342 14.55 -14.51 9.49
N LEU A 343 15.87 -14.70 9.44
CA LEU A 343 16.84 -13.68 9.82
C LEU A 343 16.69 -12.43 8.95
N ALA A 344 16.62 -12.59 7.63
CA ALA A 344 16.51 -11.47 6.70
C ALA A 344 15.24 -10.64 6.92
N THR A 345 14.08 -11.29 7.02
CA THR A 345 12.81 -10.61 7.28
C THR A 345 12.75 -9.98 8.68
N SER A 346 13.44 -10.58 9.67
CA SER A 346 13.59 -9.99 11.01
C SER A 346 14.40 -8.70 10.98
N ILE A 347 15.50 -8.65 10.21
CA ILE A 347 16.30 -7.43 10.03
C ILE A 347 15.47 -6.33 9.37
N VAL A 348 14.69 -6.66 8.33
CA VAL A 348 13.80 -5.69 7.66
C VAL A 348 12.75 -5.16 8.64
N ALA A 349 12.09 -6.04 9.40
CA ALA A 349 11.10 -5.66 10.39
C ALA A 349 11.70 -4.79 11.51
N ALA A 350 12.89 -5.14 12.01
CA ALA A 350 13.60 -4.38 13.03
C ALA A 350 14.00 -2.98 12.52
N ALA A 351 14.52 -2.87 11.29
CA ALA A 351 14.83 -1.60 10.66
C ALA A 351 13.58 -0.72 10.47
N GLY A 352 12.47 -1.33 10.05
CA GLY A 352 11.17 -0.66 9.94
C GLY A 352 10.68 -0.14 11.29
N PHE A 353 10.73 -0.98 12.33
CA PHE A 353 10.32 -0.60 13.67
C PHE A 353 11.20 0.51 14.25
N ALA A 354 12.53 0.42 14.07
CA ALA A 354 13.46 1.47 14.49
C ALA A 354 13.16 2.82 13.81
N GLY A 355 12.74 2.81 12.55
CA GLY A 355 12.33 4.03 11.85
C GLY A 355 11.02 4.60 12.37
N LEU A 356 10.05 3.76 12.70
CA LEU A 356 8.80 4.17 13.32
C LEU A 356 8.98 4.73 14.74
N ALA A 357 9.97 4.24 15.48
CA ALA A 357 10.33 4.75 16.80
C ALA A 357 10.95 6.16 16.76
N SER A 358 11.44 6.62 15.60
CA SER A 358 12.03 7.94 15.45
C SER A 358 11.01 9.06 15.67
N ARG A 359 11.36 10.04 16.52
CA ARG A 359 10.54 11.24 16.76
C ARG A 359 10.44 12.17 15.55
N ARG A 360 11.39 12.07 14.61
CA ARG A 360 11.48 12.93 13.41
C ARG A 360 10.72 12.38 12.20
N LEU A 361 10.02 11.25 12.35
CA LEU A 361 9.29 10.63 11.25
C LEU A 361 8.10 11.51 10.83
N PRO A 362 8.00 11.92 9.55
CA PRO A 362 6.80 12.57 9.03
C PRO A 362 5.59 11.64 9.11
N GLU A 363 4.40 12.21 9.31
CA GLU A 363 3.14 11.42 9.38
C GLU A 363 3.11 10.37 10.50
N ARG A 364 3.93 10.54 11.54
CA ARG A 364 4.10 9.60 12.66
C ARG A 364 2.79 9.12 13.27
N THR A 365 1.84 10.02 13.55
CA THR A 365 0.56 9.64 14.15
C THR A 365 -0.21 8.65 13.26
N PHE A 366 -0.28 8.92 11.96
CA PHE A 366 -0.93 8.01 11.01
C PHE A 366 -0.22 6.65 10.95
N LEU A 367 1.11 6.65 10.84
CA LEU A 367 1.88 5.41 10.69
C LEU A 367 1.85 4.55 11.96
N LEU A 368 1.98 5.15 13.14
CA LEU A 368 1.93 4.43 14.41
C LEU A 368 0.53 3.92 14.74
N THR A 369 -0.52 4.73 14.52
CA THR A 369 -1.90 4.26 14.73
C THR A 369 -2.26 3.11 13.78
N SER A 370 -1.79 3.17 12.54
CA SER A 370 -1.94 2.08 11.57
C SER A 370 -1.22 0.82 12.04
N LEU A 371 0.04 0.93 12.47
CA LEU A 371 0.83 -0.19 12.99
C LEU A 371 0.12 -0.83 14.19
N LEU A 372 -0.27 -0.03 15.19
CA LEU A 372 -0.91 -0.53 16.41
C LEU A 372 -2.25 -1.21 16.11
N LEU A 373 -3.07 -0.62 15.23
CA LEU A 373 -4.31 -1.23 14.79
C LEU A 373 -4.06 -2.55 14.05
N GLY A 374 -3.06 -2.59 13.17
CA GLY A 374 -2.66 -3.80 12.46
C GLY A 374 -2.19 -4.90 13.40
N VAL A 375 -1.30 -4.58 14.35
CA VAL A 375 -0.81 -5.54 15.35
C VAL A 375 -1.97 -6.07 16.21
N ALA A 376 -2.89 -5.21 16.63
CA ALA A 376 -4.09 -5.62 17.36
C ALA A 376 -5.01 -6.52 16.50
N ALA A 377 -5.22 -6.19 15.23
CA ALA A 377 -6.08 -6.95 14.33
C ALA A 377 -5.51 -8.33 13.96
N VAL A 378 -4.19 -8.42 13.74
CA VAL A 378 -3.54 -9.68 13.35
C VAL A 378 -3.18 -10.53 14.57
N GLY A 379 -2.58 -9.93 15.60
CA GLY A 379 -2.11 -10.64 16.80
C GLY A 379 -3.14 -10.77 17.93
N GLY A 380 -4.30 -10.12 17.82
CA GLY A 380 -5.29 -10.05 18.91
C GLY A 380 -5.84 -11.41 19.35
N GLY A 381 -5.81 -12.41 18.47
CA GLY A 381 -6.27 -13.77 18.74
C GLY A 381 -5.15 -14.76 19.12
N PHE A 382 -3.91 -14.29 19.31
CA PHE A 382 -2.78 -15.18 19.62
C PHE A 382 -2.87 -15.72 21.05
N GLY A 383 -3.05 -17.04 21.19
CA GLY A 383 -3.20 -17.72 22.49
C GLY A 383 -1.92 -18.26 23.13
N GLY A 384 -0.73 -17.83 22.67
CA GLY A 384 0.56 -18.28 23.24
C GLY A 384 0.98 -17.52 24.51
N LEU A 385 2.19 -17.82 25.02
CA LEU A 385 2.75 -17.27 26.27
C LEU A 385 2.82 -15.72 26.33
N PHE A 386 2.86 -15.06 25.16
CA PHE A 386 2.82 -13.60 25.02
C PHE A 386 1.56 -13.12 24.28
N GLY A 387 0.47 -13.84 24.47
CA GLY A 387 -0.85 -13.54 23.92
C GLY A 387 -1.53 -12.36 24.60
N ASN A 388 -2.58 -11.87 23.95
CA ASN A 388 -3.47 -10.86 24.52
C ASN A 388 -4.27 -11.46 25.69
N PRO A 389 -4.39 -10.80 26.86
CA PRO A 389 -5.27 -11.27 27.94
C PRO A 389 -6.74 -11.46 27.49
N ALA A 390 -7.19 -10.70 26.49
CA ALA A 390 -8.53 -10.81 25.90
C ALA A 390 -8.59 -11.73 24.67
N THR A 391 -7.68 -12.70 24.56
CA THR A 391 -7.58 -13.60 23.39
C THR A 391 -8.89 -14.36 23.16
N THR A 392 -9.49 -14.94 24.20
CA THR A 392 -10.72 -15.72 24.06
C THR A 392 -11.87 -14.87 23.52
N GLN A 393 -12.04 -13.65 24.04
CA GLN A 393 -13.06 -12.71 23.57
C GLN A 393 -12.84 -12.33 22.11
N TYR A 394 -11.58 -12.09 21.73
CA TYR A 394 -11.21 -11.80 20.35
C TYR A 394 -11.52 -12.99 19.42
N GLN A 395 -11.19 -14.21 19.85
CA GLN A 395 -11.49 -15.42 19.10
C GLN A 395 -13.01 -15.66 18.97
N THR A 396 -13.80 -15.39 20.02
CA THR A 396 -15.28 -15.44 19.96
C THR A 396 -15.84 -14.45 18.94
N LEU A 397 -15.28 -13.24 18.86
CA LEU A 397 -15.69 -12.27 17.82
C LEU A 397 -15.38 -12.81 16.42
N LEU A 398 -14.20 -13.42 16.22
CA LEU A 398 -13.80 -14.04 14.95
C LEU A 398 -14.59 -15.31 14.63
N ASP A 399 -15.17 -16.01 15.60
CA ASP A 399 -16.06 -17.15 15.35
C ASP A 399 -17.50 -16.71 15.08
N GLY A 400 -17.93 -15.58 15.64
CA GLY A 400 -19.26 -15.02 15.44
C GLY A 400 -19.29 -13.90 14.40
N VAL A 401 -19.53 -12.68 14.86
CA VAL A 401 -19.84 -11.51 14.01
C VAL A 401 -18.72 -11.11 13.04
N LEU A 402 -17.47 -11.47 13.32
CA LEU A 402 -16.30 -11.19 12.48
C LEU A 402 -15.77 -12.43 11.73
N ASN A 403 -16.59 -13.48 11.55
CA ASN A 403 -16.17 -14.71 10.87
C ASN A 403 -15.56 -14.49 9.48
N ALA A 404 -16.07 -13.54 8.69
CA ALA A 404 -15.47 -13.15 7.42
C ALA A 404 -13.97 -12.72 7.51
N PHE A 405 -13.52 -12.32 8.70
CA PHE A 405 -12.17 -11.87 9.03
C PHE A 405 -11.36 -12.87 9.86
N ARG A 406 -11.84 -14.11 10.05
CA ARG A 406 -11.14 -15.20 10.74
C ARG A 406 -9.69 -15.37 10.27
N ASN A 407 -9.46 -15.22 8.96
CA ASN A 407 -8.12 -15.04 8.40
C ASN A 407 -7.58 -13.63 8.69
N VAL A 408 -6.98 -13.47 9.87
CA VAL A 408 -6.53 -12.17 10.37
C VAL A 408 -5.36 -11.56 9.58
N TYR A 409 -4.59 -12.36 8.84
CA TYR A 409 -3.51 -11.86 7.97
C TYR A 409 -4.00 -10.87 6.90
N LYS A 410 -5.30 -10.83 6.62
CA LYS A 410 -5.92 -9.83 5.72
C LYS A 410 -5.64 -8.39 6.17
N PHE A 411 -5.39 -8.17 7.47
CA PHE A 411 -5.04 -6.88 8.07
C PHE A 411 -3.54 -6.56 8.06
N GLN A 412 -2.70 -7.46 7.57
CA GLN A 412 -1.25 -7.23 7.45
C GLN A 412 -0.84 -5.97 6.65
N PRO A 413 -1.63 -5.44 5.69
CA PRO A 413 -1.31 -4.15 5.04
C PRO A 413 -1.15 -3.00 6.04
N LEU A 414 -1.89 -3.02 7.17
CA LEU A 414 -1.79 -2.03 8.26
C LEU A 414 -0.41 -2.03 8.95
N ILE A 415 0.34 -3.12 8.84
CA ILE A 415 1.65 -3.30 9.47
C ILE A 415 2.77 -3.10 8.44
N ALA A 416 2.65 -3.75 7.28
CA ALA A 416 3.67 -3.72 6.24
C ALA A 416 3.92 -2.30 5.69
N LEU A 417 2.86 -1.50 5.51
CA LEU A 417 3.00 -0.14 5.01
C LEU A 417 3.78 0.77 5.97
N PRO A 418 3.42 0.88 7.27
CA PRO A 418 4.23 1.62 8.24
C PRO A 418 5.67 1.12 8.36
N LEU A 419 5.89 -0.19 8.41
CA LEU A 419 7.25 -0.73 8.54
C LEU A 419 8.12 -0.35 7.34
N ALA A 420 7.58 -0.41 6.12
CA ALA A 420 8.30 0.03 4.93
C ALA A 420 8.64 1.54 4.98
N PHE A 421 7.75 2.40 5.48
CA PHE A 421 8.08 3.81 5.71
C PHE A 421 9.17 3.99 6.78
N GLY A 422 9.14 3.17 7.82
CA GLY A 422 10.20 3.12 8.82
C GLY A 422 11.56 2.76 8.20
N VAL A 423 11.60 1.77 7.30
CA VAL A 423 12.82 1.40 6.57
C VAL A 423 13.34 2.59 5.75
N ALA A 424 12.47 3.27 4.99
CA ALA A 424 12.86 4.46 4.22
C ALA A 424 13.47 5.55 5.11
N HIS A 425 12.86 5.79 6.28
CA HIS A 425 13.29 6.81 7.24
C HIS A 425 14.62 6.47 7.91
N VAL A 426 14.80 5.25 8.42
CA VAL A 426 16.06 4.82 9.06
C VAL A 426 17.20 4.82 8.06
N LEU A 427 17.02 4.26 6.86
CA LEU A 427 18.08 4.26 5.86
C LEU A 427 18.47 5.68 5.47
N SER A 428 17.50 6.59 5.35
CA SER A 428 17.80 8.01 5.08
C SER A 428 18.57 8.65 6.21
N GLY A 429 18.20 8.39 7.48
CA GLY A 429 18.89 8.92 8.65
C GLY A 429 20.32 8.39 8.79
N LEU A 430 20.56 7.11 8.47
CA LEU A 430 21.90 6.52 8.45
C LEU A 430 22.81 7.20 7.42
N LEU A 431 22.28 7.57 6.26
CA LEU A 431 23.04 8.30 5.23
C LEU A 431 23.41 9.74 5.65
N ASP A 432 22.81 10.26 6.71
CA ASP A 432 23.06 11.60 7.26
C ASP A 432 23.97 11.62 8.49
N LEU A 433 24.41 10.46 8.96
CA LEU A 433 25.34 10.37 10.09
C LEU A 433 26.65 11.06 9.73
N ARG A 434 26.92 12.19 10.42
CA ARG A 434 28.10 13.02 10.19
C ARG A 434 29.37 12.45 10.82
N LEU A 435 29.24 11.46 11.72
CA LEU A 435 30.32 10.84 12.49
C LEU A 435 31.17 9.84 11.68
N ILE A 436 30.97 9.74 10.36
CA ILE A 436 31.60 8.73 9.52
C ILE A 436 32.60 9.43 8.60
N ASP A 437 33.88 9.17 8.83
CA ASP A 437 34.99 9.78 8.09
C ASP A 437 34.97 9.39 6.61
N ASN A 438 34.79 8.10 6.30
CA ASN A 438 34.71 7.61 4.92
C ASN A 438 33.27 7.39 4.45
N ARG A 439 32.58 8.49 4.14
CA ARG A 439 31.18 8.47 3.71
C ARG A 439 30.93 7.65 2.46
N ALA A 440 31.86 7.64 1.50
CA ALA A 440 31.70 6.91 0.24
C ALA A 440 31.67 5.40 0.48
N LEU A 441 32.61 4.89 1.27
CA LEU A 441 32.67 3.47 1.63
C LEU A 441 31.42 3.06 2.42
N PHE A 442 31.04 3.84 3.44
CA PHE A 442 29.85 3.54 4.24
C PHE A 442 28.56 3.48 3.41
N LYS A 443 28.36 4.44 2.49
CA LYS A 443 27.20 4.43 1.57
C LYS A 443 27.16 3.16 0.73
N ARG A 444 28.32 2.71 0.20
CA ARG A 444 28.43 1.47 -0.58
C ARG A 444 28.16 0.24 0.28
N SER A 445 28.72 0.17 1.48
CA SER A 445 28.51 -0.94 2.41
C SER A 445 27.07 -1.04 2.89
N LEU A 446 26.42 0.09 3.21
CA LEU A 446 25.01 0.14 3.58
C LEU A 446 24.12 -0.31 2.41
N ALA A 447 24.41 0.15 1.19
CA ALA A 447 23.70 -0.28 0.00
C ALA A 447 23.88 -1.79 -0.25
N ALA A 448 25.10 -2.30 -0.17
CA ALA A 448 25.40 -3.73 -0.33
C ALA A 448 24.68 -4.57 0.74
N GLY A 449 24.73 -4.15 2.01
CA GLY A 449 24.03 -4.81 3.10
C GLY A 449 22.51 -4.82 2.90
N ALA A 450 21.92 -3.69 2.50
CA ALA A 450 20.49 -3.62 2.18
C ALA A 450 20.12 -4.54 1.01
N ILE A 451 20.93 -4.58 -0.05
CA ILE A 451 20.70 -5.47 -1.20
C ILE A 451 20.76 -6.93 -0.76
N VAL A 452 21.77 -7.33 0.01
CA VAL A 452 21.91 -8.71 0.51
C VAL A 452 20.71 -9.08 1.38
N VAL A 453 20.34 -8.24 2.34
CA VAL A 453 19.18 -8.50 3.22
C VAL A 453 17.89 -8.61 2.41
N LEU A 454 17.66 -7.73 1.44
CA LEU A 454 16.46 -7.78 0.59
C LEU A 454 16.45 -9.00 -0.33
N ALA A 455 17.59 -9.39 -0.88
CA ALA A 455 17.71 -10.59 -1.70
C ALA A 455 17.43 -11.87 -0.89
N LEU A 456 17.94 -11.95 0.34
CA LEU A 456 17.66 -13.05 1.27
C LEU A 456 16.21 -13.02 1.77
N ALA A 457 15.61 -11.85 1.95
CA ALA A 457 14.19 -11.71 2.30
C ALA A 457 13.26 -12.12 1.15
N SER A 458 13.67 -11.92 -0.10
CA SER A 458 12.96 -12.41 -1.29
C SER A 458 13.38 -13.83 -1.70
N TRP A 459 13.78 -14.67 -0.75
CA TRP A 459 14.21 -16.04 -0.99
C TRP A 459 13.36 -16.85 -1.99
N PRO A 460 12.00 -16.81 -1.93
CA PRO A 460 11.18 -17.57 -2.87
C PRO A 460 11.39 -17.20 -4.34
N LEU A 461 11.76 -15.94 -4.60
CA LEU A 461 11.97 -15.40 -5.94
C LEU A 461 13.21 -16.01 -6.61
N TRP A 462 14.21 -16.43 -5.83
CA TRP A 462 15.49 -16.94 -6.34
C TRP A 462 15.59 -18.47 -6.31
N ARG A 463 14.67 -19.14 -5.63
CA ARG A 463 14.74 -20.58 -5.34
C ARG A 463 13.68 -21.41 -6.06
N ASN A 464 13.07 -20.84 -7.10
CA ASN A 464 12.00 -21.48 -7.87
C ASN A 464 10.88 -22.03 -6.96
N SER A 465 10.51 -21.25 -5.94
CA SER A 465 9.55 -21.66 -4.91
C SER A 465 8.44 -20.65 -4.71
N LEU A 466 8.28 -19.69 -5.63
CA LEU A 466 7.20 -18.70 -5.59
C LEU A 466 5.86 -19.31 -6.05
N THR A 467 5.92 -20.23 -7.01
CA THR A 467 4.75 -20.94 -7.57
C THR A 467 4.66 -22.35 -7.01
N ARG A 468 3.44 -22.86 -6.84
CA ARG A 468 3.20 -24.25 -6.44
C ARG A 468 3.52 -25.20 -7.61
N GLY A 469 3.91 -26.43 -7.27
CA GLY A 469 4.23 -27.47 -8.24
C GLY A 469 3.64 -28.85 -7.93
N PRO A 470 3.82 -29.81 -8.86
CA PRO A 470 4.49 -29.65 -10.17
C PRO A 470 3.69 -28.78 -11.16
N GLY A 471 4.38 -28.17 -12.14
CA GLY A 471 3.76 -27.50 -13.28
C GLY A 471 3.61 -28.46 -14.46
N ALA A 472 3.02 -28.01 -15.57
CA ALA A 472 2.83 -28.80 -16.78
C ALA A 472 3.20 -27.99 -18.03
N THR A 473 3.92 -28.60 -18.96
CA THR A 473 4.25 -27.98 -20.27
C THR A 473 3.02 -27.88 -21.17
N GLN A 474 2.10 -28.82 -21.00
CA GLN A 474 0.81 -28.87 -21.67
C GLN A 474 -0.21 -29.49 -20.72
N ILE A 475 -1.48 -29.18 -20.94
CA ILE A 475 -2.55 -29.86 -20.22
C ILE A 475 -2.73 -31.22 -20.88
N PRO A 476 -2.66 -32.33 -20.11
CA PRO A 476 -2.95 -33.63 -20.66
C PRO A 476 -4.32 -33.61 -21.34
N THR A 477 -4.39 -34.04 -22.59
CA THR A 477 -5.67 -34.33 -23.24
C THR A 477 -6.31 -35.48 -22.48
N ALA A 478 -7.53 -35.25 -22.00
CA ALA A 478 -8.33 -36.22 -21.25
C ALA A 478 -8.73 -37.42 -22.12
#